data_AF-A0A8H9G236-F1
#
_entry.id   AF-A0A8H9G236-F1
#
_cell.length_a   1.000
_cell.length_b   1.000
_cell.length_c   1.000
_cell.angle_alpha   90.00
_cell.angle_beta   90.00
_cell.angle_gamma   90.00
#
_symmetry.space_group_name_H-M   'P 1'
#
loop_
_entity.id
_entity.type
_entity.pdbx_description
1 polymer ?
#
loop_
_entity_poly.entity_id
_entity_poly.type
_entity_poly.pdbx_seq_one_letter_code
_entity_poly.pdbx_strand_id
1 'polypeptide(L)'
;MILKAMKQLGILLLFAVLFISCEKDNGVVPEKLKETVVTDLKGKVFSAYQAQMVTQGEGAKLVDPENAFFTKMEFVGNVVELTRANNTKSRFGFEINNANRNSEELPDVFSLAMKSNYNNFYIYLNRDYSNATIILGEGNKSYSINLKP
;
A
#
# COMPACT_ATOMS: atom_id res chain seq x y z
N MET A 1 -60.27 10.01 22.92
CA MET A 1 -59.60 9.96 21.60
C MET A 1 -58.14 10.44 21.68
N ILE A 2 -57.39 10.07 22.73
CA ILE A 2 -56.03 10.61 23.00
C ILE A 2 -54.97 9.48 23.06
N LEU A 3 -55.38 8.24 23.31
CA LEU A 3 -54.45 7.11 23.46
C LEU A 3 -53.83 6.59 22.14
N LYS A 4 -54.45 6.86 20.99
CA LYS A 4 -53.95 6.38 19.68
C LYS A 4 -52.81 7.24 19.11
N ALA A 5 -52.74 8.53 19.48
CA ALA A 5 -51.70 9.44 19.02
C ALA A 5 -50.34 9.23 19.73
N MET A 6 -50.37 8.84 21.01
CA MET A 6 -49.17 8.63 21.83
C MET A 6 -48.35 7.40 21.41
N LYS A 7 -49.00 6.36 20.85
CA LYS A 7 -48.31 5.16 20.33
C LYS A 7 -47.55 5.41 19.02
N GLN A 8 -47.98 6.38 18.22
CA GLN A 8 -47.29 6.72 16.97
C GLN A 8 -46.10 7.67 17.21
N LEU A 9 -46.15 8.54 18.23
CA LEU A 9 -45.01 9.37 18.60
C LEU A 9 -43.81 8.57 19.14
N GLY A 10 -44.06 7.52 19.93
CA GLY A 10 -42.98 6.66 20.46
C GLY A 10 -42.24 5.87 19.39
N ILE A 11 -42.92 5.48 18.32
CA ILE A 11 -42.32 4.78 17.18
C ILE A 11 -41.54 5.77 16.28
N LEU A 12 -42.02 7.00 16.12
CA LEU A 12 -41.32 8.04 15.35
C LEU A 12 -39.98 8.43 15.98
N LEU A 13 -39.93 8.52 17.32
CA LEU A 13 -38.71 8.81 18.08
C LEU A 13 -37.69 7.67 18.03
N LEU A 14 -38.14 6.42 17.95
CA LEU A 14 -37.25 5.27 17.80
C LEU A 14 -36.54 5.26 16.44
N PHE A 15 -37.21 5.73 15.38
CA PHE A 15 -36.58 5.88 14.06
C PHE A 15 -35.56 7.02 14.03
N ALA A 16 -35.78 8.12 14.74
CA ALA A 16 -34.81 9.23 14.79
C ALA A 16 -33.49 8.84 15.47
N VAL A 17 -33.52 7.99 16.51
CA VAL A 17 -32.29 7.49 17.18
C VAL A 17 -31.51 6.52 16.31
N LEU A 18 -32.17 5.81 15.38
CA LEU A 18 -31.51 4.94 14.41
C LEU A 18 -30.74 5.73 13.33
N PHE A 19 -31.06 7.01 13.10
CA PHE A 19 -30.33 7.87 12.15
C PHE A 19 -29.21 8.71 12.78
N ILE A 20 -29.19 8.88 14.11
CA ILE A 20 -28.11 9.60 14.81
C ILE A 20 -26.87 8.71 15.03
N SER A 21 -27.01 7.39 14.89
CA SER A 21 -25.88 6.44 15.00
C SER A 21 -25.18 6.12 13.67
N CYS A 22 -25.33 6.95 12.65
CA CYS A 22 -24.52 6.88 11.43
C CYS A 22 -23.56 8.09 11.26
N GLU A 23 -23.36 8.93 12.28
CA GLU A 23 -22.32 9.97 12.27
C GLU A 23 -20.97 9.46 12.82
N LYS A 24 -20.60 8.25 12.39
CA LYS A 24 -19.20 7.85 12.31
C LYS A 24 -19.11 6.90 11.13
N ASP A 25 -19.30 7.50 9.96
CA ASP A 25 -18.74 6.95 8.73
C ASP A 25 -17.25 6.78 9.00
N ASN A 26 -16.89 5.59 9.46
CA ASN A 26 -15.52 5.12 9.56
C ASN A 26 -15.05 5.02 8.11
N GLY A 27 -14.73 6.17 7.50
CA GLY A 27 -14.05 6.22 6.21
C GLY A 27 -12.93 5.20 6.28
N VAL A 28 -12.86 4.31 5.29
CA VAL A 28 -12.02 3.12 5.30
C VAL A 28 -10.61 3.57 5.67
N VAL A 29 -10.20 3.36 6.92
CA VAL A 29 -8.92 3.88 7.46
C VAL A 29 -7.74 3.57 6.53
N PRO A 30 -7.68 2.38 5.87
CA PRO A 30 -6.70 2.11 4.81
C PRO A 30 -6.69 3.08 3.61
N GLU A 31 -7.83 3.63 3.19
CA GLU A 31 -7.92 4.58 2.07
C GLU A 31 -7.32 5.95 2.45
N LYS A 32 -7.65 6.47 3.64
CA LYS A 32 -7.04 7.71 4.14
C LYS A 32 -5.52 7.57 4.29
N LEU A 33 -5.07 6.45 4.86
CA LEU A 33 -3.64 6.14 4.96
C LEU A 33 -2.95 6.11 3.59
N LYS A 34 -3.61 5.53 2.59
CA LYS A 34 -3.10 5.49 1.22
C LYS A 34 -2.98 6.88 0.62
N GLU A 35 -3.98 7.74 0.82
CA GLU A 35 -3.93 9.14 0.39
C GLU A 35 -2.78 9.91 1.05
N THR A 36 -2.56 9.72 2.35
CA THR A 36 -1.42 10.31 3.08
C THR A 36 -0.10 9.82 2.50
N VAL A 37 0.08 8.50 2.33
CA VAL A 37 1.31 7.91 1.75
C VAL A 37 1.58 8.45 0.35
N VAL A 38 0.57 8.50 -0.52
CA VAL A 38 0.71 9.04 -1.88
C VAL A 38 1.11 10.51 -1.87
N THR A 39 0.53 11.30 -0.94
CA THR A 39 0.83 12.72 -0.80
C THR A 39 2.27 12.94 -0.33
N ASP A 40 2.70 12.23 0.70
CA ASP A 40 4.05 12.35 1.28
C ASP A 40 5.16 11.88 0.33
N LEU A 41 4.85 10.91 -0.53
CA LEU A 41 5.79 10.34 -1.49
C LEU A 41 5.77 11.03 -2.85
N LYS A 42 4.89 12.03 -3.04
CA LYS A 42 4.78 12.76 -4.31
C LYS A 42 6.10 13.42 -4.67
N GLY A 43 6.63 13.07 -5.84
CA GLY A 43 7.89 13.62 -6.36
C GLY A 43 9.15 13.02 -5.73
N LYS A 44 9.03 12.10 -4.77
CA LYS A 44 10.18 11.35 -4.26
C LYS A 44 10.58 10.26 -5.24
N VAL A 45 11.88 10.18 -5.49
CA VAL A 45 12.51 9.23 -6.40
C VAL A 45 13.34 8.28 -5.57
N PHE A 46 13.03 6.99 -5.58
CA PHE A 46 13.85 5.98 -4.94
C PHE A 46 14.74 5.31 -5.97
N SER A 47 16.03 5.20 -5.69
CA SER A 47 17.02 4.55 -6.55
C SER A 47 17.60 3.32 -5.88
N ALA A 48 17.77 2.24 -6.64
CA ALA A 48 18.39 1.02 -6.16
C ALA A 48 19.83 1.28 -5.72
N TYR A 49 20.22 0.74 -4.56
CA TYR A 49 21.61 0.77 -4.07
C TYR A 49 22.13 -0.62 -3.72
N GLN A 50 21.25 -1.63 -3.65
CA GLN A 50 21.60 -3.03 -3.46
C GLN A 50 20.55 -3.91 -4.11
N ALA A 51 20.98 -4.96 -4.81
CA ALA A 51 20.08 -5.94 -5.38
C ALA A 51 20.64 -7.36 -5.25
N GLN A 52 19.74 -8.32 -5.10
CA GLN A 52 20.06 -9.74 -5.10
C GLN A 52 19.03 -10.52 -5.91
N MET A 53 19.47 -11.63 -6.48
CA MET A 53 18.65 -12.58 -7.22
C MET A 53 18.95 -13.99 -6.72
N VAL A 54 17.90 -14.79 -6.57
CA VAL A 54 17.99 -16.21 -6.24
C VAL A 54 17.30 -16.98 -7.36
N THR A 55 18.00 -17.97 -7.93
CA THR A 55 17.39 -18.97 -8.82
C THR A 55 17.04 -20.19 -7.97
N GLN A 56 15.89 -20.81 -8.20
CA GLN A 56 15.50 -22.04 -7.51
C GLN A 56 16.57 -23.12 -7.66
N GLY A 57 17.06 -23.65 -6.54
CA GLY A 57 18.15 -24.64 -6.50
C GLY A 57 19.56 -24.03 -6.50
N GLU A 58 19.69 -22.71 -6.57
CA GLU A 58 20.96 -21.99 -6.46
C GLU A 58 20.97 -21.07 -5.22
N GLY A 59 22.17 -20.66 -4.80
CA GLY A 59 22.34 -19.63 -3.77
C GLY A 59 22.03 -18.22 -4.27
N ALA A 60 21.89 -17.28 -3.33
CA ALA A 60 21.71 -15.87 -3.65
C ALA A 60 22.95 -15.28 -4.33
N LYS A 61 22.71 -14.48 -5.37
CA LYS A 61 23.73 -13.75 -6.13
C LYS A 61 23.47 -12.26 -6.00
N LEU A 62 24.51 -11.51 -5.65
CA LEU A 62 24.46 -10.05 -5.71
C LEU A 62 24.39 -9.60 -7.16
N VAL A 63 23.60 -8.55 -7.40
CA VAL A 63 23.44 -7.92 -8.70
C VAL A 63 23.83 -6.45 -8.54
N ASP A 64 24.58 -5.93 -9.51
CA ASP A 64 24.87 -4.50 -9.59
C ASP A 64 23.55 -3.70 -9.58
N PRO A 65 23.40 -2.66 -8.74
CA PRO A 65 22.19 -1.86 -8.68
C PRO A 65 21.72 -1.32 -10.04
N GLU A 66 22.63 -1.01 -10.97
CA GLU A 66 22.28 -0.54 -12.32
C GLU A 66 21.61 -1.64 -13.17
N ASN A 67 21.87 -2.89 -12.83
CA ASN A 67 21.32 -4.09 -13.48
C ASN A 67 20.23 -4.77 -12.65
N ALA A 68 19.75 -4.14 -11.57
CA ALA A 68 18.66 -4.65 -10.76
C ALA A 68 17.37 -4.83 -11.59
N PHE A 69 16.51 -5.76 -11.17
CA PHE A 69 15.25 -6.02 -11.87
C PHE A 69 14.39 -4.75 -11.99
N PHE A 70 14.33 -3.95 -10.91
CA PHE A 70 13.91 -2.56 -10.94
C PHE A 70 15.03 -1.69 -10.37
N THR A 71 15.30 -0.55 -11.02
CA THR A 71 16.37 0.39 -10.67
C THR A 71 15.84 1.66 -10.03
N LYS A 72 14.58 2.03 -10.32
CA LYS A 72 13.93 3.24 -9.80
C LYS A 72 12.49 2.98 -9.40
N MET A 73 12.03 3.67 -8.35
CA MET A 73 10.63 3.68 -7.91
C MET A 73 10.14 5.11 -7.66
N GLU A 74 8.94 5.42 -8.14
CA GLU A 74 8.27 6.71 -7.96
C GLU A 74 6.77 6.51 -7.66
N PHE A 75 6.19 7.35 -6.83
CA PHE A 75 4.74 7.39 -6.62
C PHE A 75 4.12 8.43 -7.56
N VAL A 76 3.29 7.97 -8.50
CA VAL A 76 2.67 8.81 -9.55
C VAL A 76 1.16 8.74 -9.41
N GLY A 77 0.60 9.60 -8.57
CA GLY A 77 -0.81 9.49 -8.16
C GLY A 77 -1.03 8.19 -7.38
N ASN A 78 -2.06 7.43 -7.73
CA ASN A 78 -2.46 6.23 -6.99
C ASN A 78 -1.75 4.93 -7.45
N VAL A 79 -0.64 5.06 -8.19
CA VAL A 79 0.16 3.93 -8.66
C VAL A 79 1.64 4.12 -8.30
N VAL A 80 2.35 3.01 -8.18
CA VAL A 80 3.80 3.00 -8.12
C VAL A 80 4.34 2.76 -9.53
N GLU A 81 5.14 3.70 -10.03
CA GLU A 81 5.90 3.56 -11.27
C GLU A 81 7.28 2.99 -10.94
N LEU A 82 7.61 1.87 -11.57
CA LEU A 82 8.90 1.21 -11.43
C LEU A 82 9.63 1.21 -12.77
N THR A 83 10.91 1.55 -12.76
CA THR A 83 11.77 1.54 -13.94
C THR A 83 12.73 0.37 -13.87
N ARG A 84 12.91 -0.35 -14.98
CA ARG A 84 13.91 -1.42 -15.12
C ARG A 84 15.25 -0.88 -15.59
N ALA A 85 16.30 -1.70 -15.52
CA ALA A 85 17.64 -1.38 -16.04
C ALA A 85 17.64 -0.91 -17.51
N ASN A 86 16.74 -1.45 -18.34
CA ASN A 86 16.59 -1.04 -19.74
C ASN A 86 15.71 0.22 -19.93
N ASN A 87 15.46 0.98 -18.87
CA ASN A 87 14.58 2.16 -18.83
C ASN A 87 13.10 1.90 -19.14
N THR A 88 12.66 0.64 -19.23
CA THR A 88 11.23 0.33 -19.36
C THR A 88 10.51 0.66 -18.06
N LYS A 89 9.41 1.39 -18.17
CA LYS A 89 8.56 1.77 -17.04
C LYS A 89 7.34 0.86 -16.96
N SER A 90 6.95 0.50 -15.75
CA SER A 90 5.73 -0.25 -15.46
C SER A 90 5.01 0.39 -14.28
N ARG A 91 3.67 0.43 -14.33
CA ARG A 91 2.84 1.05 -13.30
C ARG A 91 1.96 0.01 -12.64
N PHE A 92 1.96 0.01 -11.31
CA PHE A 92 1.24 -0.95 -10.50
C PHE A 92 0.33 -0.22 -9.52
N GLY A 93 -0.95 -0.61 -9.50
CA GLY A 93 -1.81 -0.28 -8.37
C GLY A 93 -1.34 -1.04 -7.13
N PHE A 94 -1.59 -0.48 -5.94
CA PHE A 94 -1.18 -1.10 -4.69
C PHE A 94 -2.26 -0.95 -3.62
N GLU A 95 -2.18 -1.77 -2.56
CA GLU A 95 -2.91 -1.58 -1.31
C GLU A 95 -1.95 -1.72 -0.13
N ILE A 96 -2.20 -1.00 0.97
CA ILE A 96 -1.45 -1.18 2.22
C ILE A 96 -2.05 -2.38 2.95
N ASN A 97 -1.28 -3.47 3.10
CA ASN A 97 -1.83 -4.76 3.57
C ASN A 97 -1.65 -5.03 5.07
N ASN A 98 -0.75 -4.30 5.75
CA ASN A 98 -0.43 -4.51 7.16
C ASN A 98 -0.79 -3.31 8.07
N ALA A 99 -1.61 -2.38 7.57
CA ALA A 99 -2.17 -1.31 8.39
C ALA A 99 -3.31 -1.85 9.27
N ASN A 100 -3.31 -1.46 10.55
CA ASN A 100 -4.40 -1.78 11.46
C ASN A 100 -5.64 -0.96 11.07
N ARG A 101 -6.75 -1.63 10.74
CA ARG A 101 -8.00 -0.97 10.34
C ARG A 101 -8.60 -0.06 11.42
N ASN A 102 -8.16 -0.21 12.68
CA ASN A 102 -8.61 0.58 13.81
C ASN A 102 -7.57 1.67 14.21
N SER A 103 -6.52 1.89 13.42
CA SER A 103 -5.47 2.86 13.70
C SER A 103 -5.19 3.74 12.48
N GLU A 104 -5.12 5.05 12.70
CA GLU A 104 -4.69 6.03 11.69
C GLU A 104 -3.16 6.13 11.59
N GLU A 105 -2.42 5.30 12.33
CA GLU A 105 -0.95 5.27 12.30
C GLU A 105 -0.44 4.13 11.41
N LEU A 106 0.54 4.46 10.55
CA LEU A 106 1.33 3.45 9.84
C LEU A 106 2.27 2.73 10.82
N PRO A 107 2.48 1.42 10.65
CA PRO A 107 3.57 0.73 11.35
C PRO A 107 4.93 1.28 10.91
N ASP A 108 5.97 1.03 11.72
CA ASP A 108 7.34 1.50 11.41
C ASP A 108 7.84 1.02 10.04
N VAL A 109 7.42 -0.18 9.65
CA VAL A 109 7.56 -0.70 8.27
C VAL A 109 6.19 -1.13 7.78
N PHE A 110 5.70 -0.47 6.74
CA PHE A 110 4.43 -0.82 6.09
C PHE A 110 4.68 -1.51 4.76
N SER A 111 3.79 -2.42 4.39
CA SER A 111 3.90 -3.19 3.15
C SER A 111 2.80 -2.85 2.16
N LEU A 112 3.21 -2.66 0.92
CA LEU A 112 2.38 -2.43 -0.23
C LEU A 112 2.26 -3.75 -0.99
N ALA A 113 1.04 -4.27 -1.08
CA ALA A 113 0.71 -5.40 -1.94
C ALA A 113 0.43 -4.89 -3.36
N MET A 114 1.21 -5.36 -4.33
CA MET A 114 1.15 -4.86 -5.71
C MET A 114 0.12 -5.64 -6.54
N LYS A 115 -0.75 -4.93 -7.26
CA LYS A 115 -1.67 -5.53 -8.25
C LYS A 115 -0.87 -5.88 -9.51
N SER A 116 -0.44 -7.13 -9.62
CA SER A 116 0.44 -7.61 -10.68
C SER A 116 0.26 -9.10 -10.95
N ASN A 117 0.92 -9.61 -12.00
CA ASN A 117 1.07 -11.03 -12.30
C ASN A 117 2.39 -11.62 -11.75
N TYR A 118 3.19 -10.85 -11.03
CA TYR A 118 4.40 -11.33 -10.38
C TYR A 118 4.06 -12.10 -9.11
N ASN A 119 4.83 -13.16 -8.83
CA ASN A 119 4.67 -13.92 -7.61
C ASN A 119 5.24 -13.13 -6.44
N ASN A 120 4.55 -13.11 -5.29
CA ASN A 120 5.05 -12.49 -4.05
C ASN A 120 5.53 -11.04 -4.22
N PHE A 121 4.83 -10.24 -5.03
CA PHE A 121 5.25 -8.86 -5.29
C PHE A 121 4.78 -7.90 -4.20
N TYR A 122 5.72 -7.55 -3.32
CA TYR A 122 5.53 -6.62 -2.21
C TYR A 122 6.60 -5.53 -2.23
N ILE A 123 6.23 -4.34 -1.75
CA ILE A 123 7.17 -3.28 -1.42
C ILE A 123 7.03 -2.96 0.07
N TYR A 124 8.12 -3.09 0.82
CA TYR A 124 8.20 -2.68 2.22
C TYR A 124 8.81 -1.29 2.28
N LEU A 125 8.17 -0.36 2.98
CA LEU A 125 8.69 0.99 3.17
C LEU A 125 8.82 1.28 4.66
N ASN A 126 9.93 1.92 5.04
CA ASN A 126 10.01 2.56 6.34
C ASN A 126 9.02 3.73 6.39
N ARG A 127 8.39 3.95 7.55
CA ARG A 127 7.44 5.05 7.77
C ARG A 127 8.06 6.43 7.54
N ASP A 128 9.35 6.59 7.80
CA ASP A 128 10.11 7.81 7.52
C ASP A 128 10.55 7.94 6.05
N TYR A 129 10.23 6.94 5.23
CA TYR A 129 10.57 6.83 3.82
C TYR A 129 12.08 6.79 3.53
N SER A 130 12.91 6.46 4.53
CA SER A 130 14.37 6.37 4.39
C SER A 130 14.82 5.20 3.53
N ASN A 131 14.00 4.16 3.44
CA ASN A 131 14.29 2.93 2.72
C ASN A 131 13.02 2.30 2.14
N ALA A 132 13.18 1.66 0.99
CA ALA A 132 12.19 0.76 0.42
C ALA A 132 12.86 -0.56 0.01
N THR A 133 12.21 -1.68 0.29
CA THR A 133 12.63 -3.01 -0.17
C THR A 133 11.56 -3.59 -1.07
N ILE A 134 11.91 -3.88 -2.32
CA ILE A 134 11.05 -4.59 -3.26
C ILE A 134 11.40 -6.08 -3.20
N ILE A 135 10.38 -6.92 -3.03
CA ILE A 135 10.48 -8.38 -3.20
C ILE A 135 9.53 -8.80 -4.30
N LEU A 136 10.00 -9.61 -5.24
CA LEU A 136 9.14 -10.23 -6.26
C LEU A 136 9.73 -11.55 -6.78
N GLY A 137 8.89 -12.36 -7.40
CA GLY A 137 9.27 -13.57 -8.13
C GLY A 137 8.79 -13.56 -9.58
N GLU A 138 9.63 -14.07 -10.47
CA GLU A 138 9.33 -14.26 -11.90
C GLU A 138 9.88 -15.62 -12.34
N GLY A 139 8.99 -16.52 -12.75
CA GLY A 139 9.37 -17.90 -13.09
C GLY A 139 10.03 -18.62 -11.91
N ASN A 140 11.23 -19.15 -12.12
CA ASN A 140 12.03 -19.84 -11.10
C ASN A 140 13.00 -18.90 -10.34
N LYS A 141 12.86 -17.58 -10.50
CA LYS A 141 13.72 -16.59 -9.86
C LYS A 141 12.95 -15.74 -8.86
N SER A 142 13.63 -15.33 -7.80
CA SER A 142 13.17 -14.29 -6.88
C SER A 142 14.20 -13.18 -6.76
N TYR A 143 13.71 -11.95 -6.62
CA TYR A 143 14.50 -10.73 -6.57
C TYR A 143 14.21 -9.99 -5.27
N SER A 144 15.25 -9.39 -4.70
CA SER A 144 15.13 -8.43 -3.62
C SER A 144 15.98 -7.21 -3.95
N ILE A 145 15.39 -6.02 -3.84
CA ILE A 145 16.01 -4.77 -4.25
C ILE A 145 15.80 -3.76 -3.14
N ASN A 146 16.88 -3.19 -2.63
CA ASN A 146 16.83 -2.12 -1.65
C ASN A 146 17.04 -0.79 -2.35
N LEU A 147 16.15 0.15 -2.08
CA LEU A 147 16.13 1.48 -2.66
C LEU A 147 16.11 2.53 -1.56
N LYS A 148 16.66 3.71 -1.88
CA LYS A 148 16.64 4.90 -1.02
C LYS A 148 16.23 6.12 -1.84
N PRO A 149 15.61 7.15 -1.23
CA PRO A 149 15.32 8.42 -1.89
C PRO A 149 16.56 9.11 -2.47
#